data_AF-A0A010RGA0-F1
#
_entry.id   AF-A0A010RGA0-F1
#
_cell.length_a   1.000
_cell.length_b   1.000
_cell.length_c   1.000
_cell.angle_alpha   90.00
_cell.angle_beta   90.00
_cell.angle_gamma   90.00
#
_symmetry.space_group_name_H-M   'P 1'
#
loop_
_entity.id
_entity.type
_entity.pdbx_description
1 polymer ?
#
loop_
_entity_poly.entity_id
_entity_poly.type
_entity_poly.pdbx_seq_one_letter_code
_entity_poly.pdbx_strand_id
1 'polypeptide(L)'
;MIRMNPSGDLPRIAESAYVDKTAIICGKVVIGENVFVGPYAVIRADEVDDSGKLEPITIGAKTDLSQFPSISVSASEFSEDVARTNVDLVRDYKALQNEF
;
A
#
# COMPACT_ATOMS: atom_id res chain seq x y z
N MET A 1 5.63 9.79 3.52
CA MET A 1 5.17 10.47 2.28
C MET A 1 3.67 10.31 2.12
N ILE A 2 2.92 11.42 2.06
CA ILE A 2 1.46 11.44 1.89
C ILE A 2 1.14 11.92 0.47
N ARG A 3 0.27 11.22 -0.26
CA ARG A 3 -0.09 11.53 -1.66
C ARG A 3 -1.59 11.43 -1.94
N MET A 4 -2.01 12.20 -2.94
CA MET A 4 -3.36 12.17 -3.49
C MET A 4 -3.48 11.05 -4.55
N ASN A 5 -4.63 10.38 -4.63
CA ASN A 5 -4.92 9.43 -5.71
C ASN A 5 -5.39 10.17 -6.99
N PRO A 6 -5.51 9.48 -8.15
CA PRO A 6 -6.06 10.07 -9.37
C PRO A 6 -7.49 10.62 -9.23
N SER A 7 -8.28 10.07 -8.29
CA SER A 7 -9.63 10.53 -7.99
C SER A 7 -9.70 11.82 -7.14
N GLY A 8 -8.55 12.35 -6.70
CA GLY A 8 -8.46 13.57 -5.91
C GLY A 8 -8.58 13.38 -4.39
N ASP A 9 -8.61 12.14 -3.90
CA ASP A 9 -8.70 11.84 -2.48
C ASP A 9 -7.34 11.96 -1.80
N LEU A 10 -7.34 12.63 -0.64
CA LEU A 10 -6.21 12.71 0.27
C LEU A 10 -6.45 11.88 1.53
N PRO A 11 -5.39 11.30 2.11
CA PRO A 11 -5.48 10.62 3.39
C PRO A 11 -5.96 11.56 4.50
N ARG A 12 -6.88 11.07 5.34
CA ARG A 12 -7.33 11.72 6.56
C ARG A 12 -6.65 11.04 7.74
N ILE A 13 -5.86 11.79 8.50
CA ILE A 13 -5.03 11.26 9.59
C ILE A 13 -5.37 12.01 10.87
N ALA A 14 -5.74 11.29 11.92
CA ALA A 14 -5.98 11.88 13.24
C ALA A 14 -4.69 12.49 13.81
N GLU A 15 -4.78 13.62 14.51
CA GLU A 15 -3.61 14.30 15.09
C GLU A 15 -2.85 13.45 16.11
N SER A 16 -3.54 12.55 16.80
CA SER A 16 -2.95 11.61 17.76
C SER A 16 -2.29 10.40 17.11
N ALA A 17 -2.41 10.21 15.80
CA ALA A 17 -1.77 9.13 15.08
C ALA A 17 -0.30 9.48 14.79
N TYR A 18 0.58 8.49 14.94
CA TYR A 18 1.96 8.60 14.53
C TYR A 18 2.17 7.92 13.18
N VAL A 19 2.78 8.63 12.23
CA VAL A 19 3.19 8.09 10.94
C VAL A 19 4.68 8.26 10.77
N ASP A 20 5.40 7.14 10.62
CA ASP A 20 6.83 7.19 10.35
C ASP A 20 7.12 7.93 9.01
N LYS A 21 8.23 8.66 8.97
CA LYS A 21 8.61 9.48 7.81
C LYS A 21 8.78 8.66 6.53
N THR A 22 9.20 7.41 6.67
CA THR A 22 9.44 6.47 5.56
C THR A 22 8.16 5.78 5.08
N ALA A 23 7.06 5.84 5.83
CA ALA A 23 5.78 5.25 5.42
C ALA A 23 5.20 6.00 4.21
N ILE A 24 4.45 5.30 3.36
CA ILE A 24 3.78 5.85 2.19
C ILE A 24 2.27 5.69 2.35
N ILE A 25 1.52 6.78 2.31
CA ILE A 25 0.05 6.77 2.41
C ILE A 25 -0.53 7.51 1.21
N CYS A 26 -1.37 6.84 0.42
CA CYS A 26 -1.93 7.38 -0.82
C CYS A 26 -3.44 7.17 -0.92
N GLY A 27 -4.16 8.19 -1.38
CA GLY A 27 -5.58 8.08 -1.73
C GLY A 27 -6.52 8.13 -0.54
N LYS A 28 -7.67 7.46 -0.67
CA LYS A 28 -8.78 7.54 0.29
C LYS A 28 -8.55 6.69 1.53
N VAL A 29 -7.55 7.06 2.32
CA VAL A 29 -7.16 6.38 3.56
C VAL A 29 -7.66 7.18 4.76
N VAL A 30 -8.22 6.50 5.75
CA VAL A 30 -8.67 7.10 7.01
C VAL A 30 -7.91 6.44 8.16
N ILE A 31 -7.11 7.22 8.88
CA ILE A 31 -6.34 6.78 10.05
C ILE A 31 -6.95 7.40 11.30
N GLY A 32 -7.46 6.54 12.18
CA GLY A 32 -8.08 6.91 13.45
C GLY A 32 -7.08 7.29 14.55
N GLU A 33 -7.62 7.64 15.71
CA GLU A 33 -6.83 8.08 16.86
C GLU A 33 -5.93 7.00 17.43
N ASN A 34 -4.77 7.39 17.95
CA ASN A 34 -3.78 6.52 18.61
C ASN A 34 -3.30 5.34 17.74
N VAL A 35 -3.26 5.54 16.42
CA VAL A 35 -2.69 4.57 15.47
C VAL A 35 -1.19 4.83 15.30
N PHE A 36 -0.40 3.76 15.28
CA PHE A 36 1.03 3.79 14.94
C PHE A 36 1.25 3.16 13.57
N VAL A 37 1.70 3.96 12.60
CA VAL A 37 2.13 3.49 11.27
C VAL A 37 3.65 3.41 11.29
N GLY A 38 4.16 2.18 11.28
CA GLY A 38 5.59 1.90 11.37
C GLY A 38 6.38 2.25 10.10
N PRO A 39 7.72 2.19 10.18
CA PRO A 39 8.61 2.43 9.05
C PRO A 39 8.29 1.53 7.86
N TYR A 40 8.45 2.08 6.65
CA TYR A 40 8.26 1.40 5.36
C TYR A 40 6.85 0.85 5.10
N ALA A 41 5.87 1.13 5.96
CA ALA A 41 4.48 0.76 5.70
C ALA A 41 3.95 1.49 4.46
N VAL A 42 3.24 0.75 3.59
CA VAL A 42 2.61 1.30 2.38
C VAL A 42 1.10 1.05 2.47
N ILE A 43 0.32 2.13 2.51
CA ILE A 43 -1.14 2.09 2.54
C ILE A 43 -1.65 2.87 1.34
N ARG A 44 -2.36 2.20 0.44
CA ARG A 44 -2.85 2.78 -0.81
C ARG A 44 -4.32 2.45 -1.00
N ALA A 45 -5.14 3.48 -1.13
CA ALA A 45 -6.56 3.40 -1.46
C ALA A 45 -6.81 4.19 -2.75
N ASP A 46 -6.36 3.63 -3.86
CA ASP A 46 -6.40 4.22 -5.20
C ASP A 46 -6.99 3.28 -6.28
N GLU A 47 -7.51 2.12 -5.89
CA GLU A 47 -8.15 1.15 -6.78
C GLU A 47 -9.68 1.27 -6.71
N VAL A 48 -10.32 1.27 -7.88
CA VAL A 48 -11.78 1.32 -8.04
C VAL A 48 -12.32 -0.07 -8.31
N ASP A 49 -13.56 -0.33 -7.88
CA ASP A 49 -14.29 -1.54 -8.25
C ASP A 49 -14.83 -1.47 -9.70
N ASP A 50 -15.48 -2.55 -10.15
CA ASP A 50 -16.09 -2.65 -11.48
C ASP A 50 -17.16 -1.56 -11.75
N SER A 51 -17.71 -0.94 -10.71
CA SER A 51 -18.66 0.16 -10.81
C SER A 51 -18.00 1.54 -10.86
N GLY A 52 -16.67 1.59 -10.79
CA GLY A 52 -15.88 2.83 -10.72
C GLY A 52 -15.90 3.47 -9.33
N LYS A 53 -16.36 2.77 -8.30
CA LYS A 53 -16.44 3.28 -6.93
C LYS A 53 -15.17 2.91 -6.15
N LEU A 54 -14.69 3.86 -5.35
CA LEU A 54 -13.55 3.67 -4.47
C LEU A 54 -13.97 3.64 -3.00
N GLU A 55 -13.79 2.49 -2.37
CA GLU A 55 -14.01 2.30 -0.94
C GLU A 55 -12.78 2.72 -0.12
N PRO A 56 -12.98 3.44 1.01
CA PRO A 56 -11.86 3.89 1.81
C PRO A 56 -11.23 2.73 2.61
N ILE A 57 -9.91 2.73 2.72
CA ILE A 57 -9.22 1.92 3.73
C ILE A 57 -9.31 2.66 5.06
N THR A 58 -10.01 2.08 6.04
CA THR A 58 -10.20 2.67 7.36
C THR A 58 -9.45 1.88 8.43
N ILE A 59 -8.49 2.53 9.09
CA ILE A 59 -7.78 2.00 10.24
C ILE A 59 -8.39 2.63 11.49
N GLY A 60 -9.19 1.86 12.21
CA GLY A 60 -9.91 2.31 13.41
C GLY A 60 -8.99 2.60 14.59
N ALA A 61 -9.50 3.38 15.56
CA ALA A 61 -8.80 3.61 16.82
C ALA A 61 -8.61 2.28 17.58
N LYS A 62 -7.41 2.04 18.13
CA LYS A 62 -7.05 0.81 18.86
C LYS A 62 -7.13 -0.48 18.02
N THR A 63 -6.93 -0.39 16.71
CA THR A 63 -6.83 -1.58 15.85
C THR A 63 -5.57 -2.35 16.20
N ASP A 64 -5.74 -3.54 16.75
CA ASP A 64 -4.66 -4.45 17.08
C ASP A 64 -4.41 -5.38 15.90
N LEU A 65 -3.27 -5.18 15.21
CA LEU A 65 -2.89 -5.99 14.06
C LEU A 65 -2.70 -7.47 14.42
N SER A 66 -2.48 -7.81 15.69
CA SER A 66 -2.35 -9.21 16.14
C SER A 66 -3.69 -9.96 16.15
N GLN A 67 -4.82 -9.25 16.08
CA GLN A 67 -6.15 -9.84 15.98
C GLN A 67 -6.52 -10.22 14.55
N PHE A 68 -5.76 -9.74 13.56
CA PHE A 68 -5.93 -10.12 12.17
C PHE A 68 -5.07 -11.34 11.87
N PRO A 69 -5.58 -12.32 11.11
CA PRO A 69 -4.76 -13.44 10.69
C PRO A 69 -3.57 -12.91 9.90
N SER A 70 -2.37 -13.35 10.27
CA SER A 70 -1.19 -13.13 9.44
C SER A 70 -1.49 -13.67 8.04
N ILE A 71 -1.18 -12.88 7.02
CA ILE A 71 -1.33 -13.28 5.62
C ILE A 71 -0.77 -14.69 5.45
N SER A 72 -1.56 -15.58 4.83
CA SER A 72 -1.12 -16.95 4.57
C SER A 72 0.12 -16.94 3.70
N VAL A 73 1.00 -17.92 3.89
CA VAL A 73 2.21 -18.08 3.07
C VAL A 73 1.86 -18.02 1.58
N SER A 74 0.72 -18.57 1.16
CA SER A 74 0.22 -18.51 -0.22
C SER A 74 -0.02 -17.10 -0.78
N ALA A 75 -0.47 -16.15 0.05
CA ALA A 75 -0.65 -14.76 -0.37
C ALA A 75 0.68 -13.98 -0.33
N SER A 76 1.66 -14.41 0.48
CA SER A 76 3.04 -13.94 0.37
C SER A 76 3.77 -14.52 -0.85
N GLU A 77 3.52 -15.77 -1.22
CA GLU A 77 4.05 -16.42 -2.44
C GLU A 77 3.61 -15.67 -3.70
N PHE A 78 2.35 -15.23 -3.76
CA PHE A 78 1.88 -14.37 -4.86
C PHE A 78 2.70 -13.07 -4.99
N SER A 79 3.07 -12.46 -3.86
CA SER A 79 3.90 -11.25 -3.88
C SER A 79 5.34 -11.55 -4.33
N GLU A 80 5.86 -12.73 -4.00
CA GLU A 80 7.17 -13.20 -4.47
C GLU A 80 7.18 -13.47 -5.98
N ASP A 81 6.13 -14.09 -6.51
CA ASP A 81 6.00 -14.39 -7.94
C ASP A 81 5.91 -13.12 -8.80
N VAL A 82 5.16 -12.11 -8.33
CA VAL A 82 5.12 -10.79 -8.98
C VAL A 82 6.51 -10.13 -8.96
N ALA A 83 7.21 -10.19 -7.83
CA ALA A 83 8.55 -9.62 -7.72
C ALA A 83 9.54 -10.32 -8.66
N ARG A 84 9.50 -11.65 -8.75
CA ARG A 84 10.37 -12.44 -9.63
C ARG A 84 10.13 -12.11 -11.10
N THR A 85 8.87 -12.09 -11.51
CA THR A 85 8.46 -11.75 -12.88
C THR A 85 8.96 -10.35 -13.28
N ASN A 86 8.84 -9.37 -12.38
CA ASN A 86 9.34 -8.02 -12.63
C ASN A 86 10.87 -7.96 -12.75
N VAL A 87 11.61 -8.73 -11.95
CA VAL A 87 13.08 -8.82 -12.04
C VAL A 87 13.50 -9.41 -13.38
N ASP A 88 12.81 -10.46 -13.84
CA ASP A 88 13.11 -11.12 -15.11
C ASP A 88 12.79 -10.19 -16.30
N LEU A 89 11.65 -9.48 -16.26
CA LEU A 89 11.33 -8.45 -17.25
C LEU A 89 12.44 -7.39 -17.36
N VAL A 90 12.92 -6.87 -16.23
CA VAL A 90 14.01 -5.87 -16.23
C VAL A 90 15.30 -6.43 -16.83
N ARG A 91 15.61 -7.71 -16.59
CA ARG A 91 16.78 -8.37 -17.19
C ARG A 91 16.63 -8.50 -18.70
N ASP A 92 15.47 -8.93 -19.16
CA ASP A 92 15.20 -9.11 -20.59
C ASP A 92 15.22 -7.77 -21.33
N TYR A 93 14.64 -6.71 -20.76
CA TYR A 93 14.75 -5.36 -21.32
C TYR A 93 16.20 -4.88 -21.42
N LYS A 94 17.03 -5.15 -20.42
CA LYS A 94 18.46 -4.82 -20.46
C LYS A 94 19.22 -5.64 -21.50
N ALA A 95 18.85 -6.90 -21.72
CA ALA A 95 19.45 -7.74 -22.76
C ALA A 95 19.14 -7.17 -24.15
N LEU A 96 17.87 -6.85 -24.43
CA LEU A 96 17.44 -6.22 -25.68
C LEU A 96 18.11 -4.86 -25.91
N GLN A 97 18.34 -4.08 -24.85
CA GLN A 97 19.00 -2.78 -24.95
C GLN A 97 20.50 -2.88 -25.29
N ASN A 98 21.13 -4.04 -25.06
CA ASN A 98 22.52 -4.32 -25.41
C ASN A 98 22.70 -4.97 -26.79
N GLU A 99 21.61 -5.19 -27.53
CA GLU A 99 21.61 -5.78 -28.88
C GLU A 99 21.65 -4.72 -30.02
N PHE A 100 21.73 -3.43 -29.68
CA PHE A 100 21.87 -2.31 -30.64
C PHE A 100 23.11 -1.45 -30.38
#